data_AF-A0A420ZD61-F1
#
_entry.id   AF-A0A420ZD61-F1
#
_cell.length_a   1.000
_cell.length_b   1.000
_cell.length_c   1.000
_cell.angle_alpha   90.00
_cell.angle_beta   90.00
_cell.angle_gamma   90.00
#
_symmetry.space_group_name_H-M   'P 1'
#
loop_
_entity.id
_entity.type
_entity.pdbx_description
1 polymer ?
#
loop_
_entity_poly.entity_id
_entity_poly.type
_entity_poly.pdbx_seq_one_letter_code
_entity_poly.pdbx_strand_id
1 'polypeptide(L)'
;MNESRYNLARDGFVYLLSYATLVISSVGFNFLAKALVNRFLPDAVDFGNFLNDSAIIGFLAAVIIAFPIFLYINWLANRMLGSGKMRHNTGVRHWLIYITLVVVILIIIWQLIALFISFLGGTLVSRFLIHTAITLSIAAAILGYQWWHLKFFDGNQRRLGSGFKIFEWVVVILVTATVVGTFFIIDSPAVRRVKRLDATRVERLSSLQENIQSFYGWGKDVGHGRLPKTLDELIQDPRVYIAEDGMVDPVTKERFKYRVLTGTTYELCATFDTEFTAEDKDDSRLASPEPSSRFQRFYHGIGLTCFDLSVE
;
A
#
# COMPACT_ATOMS: atom_id res chain seq x y z
N MET A 1 52.43 -3.98 -17.15
CA MET A 1 51.55 -4.49 -16.08
C MET A 1 51.01 -3.27 -15.34
N ASN A 2 49.79 -2.84 -15.67
CA ASN A 2 49.15 -1.75 -14.94
C ASN A 2 48.53 -2.36 -13.68
N GLU A 3 49.15 -2.11 -12.52
CA GLU A 3 48.46 -2.26 -11.24
C GLU A 3 47.25 -1.31 -11.24
N SER A 4 46.07 -1.84 -11.60
CA SER A 4 44.84 -1.12 -11.33
C SER A 4 44.73 -1.02 -9.82
N ARG A 5 44.99 0.20 -9.29
CA ARG A 5 44.76 0.58 -7.89
C ARG A 5 43.53 -0.15 -7.36
N TYR A 6 43.77 -1.10 -6.47
CA TYR A 6 42.73 -1.85 -5.79
C TYR A 6 41.89 -0.86 -4.98
N ASN A 7 40.67 -0.59 -5.45
CA ASN A 7 39.76 0.36 -4.82
C ASN A 7 38.79 -0.42 -3.94
N LEU A 8 39.23 -0.73 -2.71
CA LEU A 8 38.41 -1.36 -1.66
C LEU A 8 37.03 -0.68 -1.51
N ALA A 9 37.01 0.66 -1.63
CA ALA A 9 35.78 1.46 -1.57
C ALA A 9 34.81 1.17 -2.72
N ARG A 10 35.31 0.96 -3.95
CA ARG A 10 34.47 0.63 -5.10
C ARG A 10 33.85 -0.76 -4.97
N ASP A 11 34.66 -1.74 -4.58
CA ASP A 11 34.21 -3.11 -4.41
C ASP A 11 33.21 -3.20 -3.24
N GLY A 12 33.50 -2.51 -2.13
CA GLY A 12 32.57 -2.37 -1.00
C GLY A 12 31.25 -1.71 -1.38
N PHE A 13 31.27 -0.65 -2.19
CA PHE A 13 30.06 0.03 -2.65
C PHE A 13 29.18 -0.88 -3.52
N VAL A 14 29.77 -1.62 -4.47
CA VAL A 14 29.03 -2.55 -5.34
C VAL A 14 28.36 -3.65 -4.52
N TYR A 15 29.08 -4.25 -3.56
CA TYR A 15 28.48 -5.26 -2.69
C TYR A 15 27.40 -4.66 -1.79
N LEU A 16 27.66 -3.52 -1.13
CA LEU A 16 26.68 -2.88 -0.25
C LEU A 16 25.40 -2.53 -1.01
N LEU A 17 25.51 -1.96 -2.21
CA LEU A 17 24.38 -1.63 -3.07
C LEU A 17 23.61 -2.90 -3.50
N SER A 18 24.31 -3.98 -3.85
CA SER A 18 23.68 -5.26 -4.19
C SER A 18 22.89 -5.84 -3.02
N TYR A 19 23.46 -5.83 -1.82
CA TYR A 19 22.79 -6.35 -0.62
C TYR A 19 21.62 -5.46 -0.19
N ALA A 20 21.77 -4.13 -0.27
CA ALA A 20 20.70 -3.19 0.05
C ALA A 20 19.50 -3.36 -0.90
N THR A 21 19.75 -3.44 -2.22
CA THR A 21 18.69 -3.65 -3.22
C THR A 21 18.03 -5.02 -3.08
N LEU A 22 18.81 -6.06 -2.74
CA LEU A 22 18.26 -7.37 -2.41
C LEU A 22 17.29 -7.30 -1.22
N VAL A 23 17.69 -6.66 -0.11
CA VAL A 23 16.84 -6.51 1.07
C VAL A 23 15.56 -5.75 0.72
N ILE A 24 15.66 -4.62 0.02
CA ILE A 24 14.50 -3.83 -0.39
C ILE A 24 13.55 -4.67 -1.27
N SER A 25 14.08 -5.37 -2.27
CA SER A 25 13.27 -6.23 -3.15
C SER A 25 12.62 -7.39 -2.40
N SER A 26 13.34 -8.01 -1.45
CA SER A 26 12.85 -9.15 -0.68
C SER A 26 11.73 -8.73 0.28
N VAL A 27 11.90 -7.59 0.95
CA VAL A 27 10.88 -7.03 1.83
C VAL A 27 9.64 -6.67 1.03
N GLY A 28 9.81 -5.94 -0.09
CA GLY A 28 8.70 -5.59 -0.97
C GLY A 28 7.97 -6.83 -1.51
N PHE A 29 8.70 -7.83 -2.00
CA PHE A 29 8.12 -9.09 -2.47
C PHE A 29 7.33 -9.83 -1.37
N ASN A 30 7.88 -9.90 -0.15
CA ASN A 30 7.20 -10.50 0.99
C ASN A 30 5.85 -9.81 1.30
N PHE A 31 5.81 -8.48 1.30
CA PHE A 31 4.57 -7.73 1.51
C PHE A 31 3.56 -7.93 0.37
N LEU A 32 4.01 -7.91 -0.89
CA LEU A 32 3.15 -8.14 -2.05
C LEU A 32 2.56 -9.55 -2.06
N ALA A 33 3.36 -10.58 -1.77
CA ALA A 33 2.91 -11.96 -1.69
C ALA A 33 1.81 -12.13 -0.62
N LYS A 34 1.98 -11.52 0.56
CA LYS A 34 0.95 -11.51 1.60
C LYS A 34 -0.29 -10.72 1.17
N ALA A 35 -0.13 -9.60 0.46
CA ALA A 35 -1.26 -8.84 -0.07
C ALA A 35 -2.10 -9.66 -1.06
N LEU A 36 -1.47 -10.47 -1.91
CA LEU A 36 -2.17 -11.42 -2.79
C LEU A 36 -2.95 -12.46 -1.99
N VAL A 37 -2.31 -13.07 -0.98
CA VAL A 37 -2.97 -14.08 -0.12
C VAL A 37 -4.20 -13.49 0.58
N ASN A 38 -4.08 -12.27 1.12
CA ASN A 38 -5.19 -11.57 1.77
C ASN A 38 -6.40 -11.36 0.85
N ARG A 39 -6.16 -11.24 -0.45
CA ARG A 39 -7.24 -11.06 -1.44
C ARG A 39 -7.96 -12.38 -1.74
N PHE A 40 -7.23 -13.49 -1.82
CA PHE A 40 -7.82 -14.81 -2.10
C PHE A 40 -8.43 -15.48 -0.87
N LEU A 41 -7.98 -15.10 0.34
CA LEU A 41 -8.46 -15.61 1.62
C LEU A 41 -8.88 -14.43 2.53
N PRO A 42 -10.02 -13.76 2.22
CA PRO A 42 -10.54 -12.70 3.06
C PRO A 42 -10.99 -13.28 4.41
N ASP A 43 -10.58 -12.63 5.50
CA ASP A 43 -11.03 -12.96 6.86
C ASP A 43 -12.09 -11.94 7.28
N ALA A 44 -13.27 -12.41 7.68
CA ALA A 44 -14.39 -11.57 8.11
C ALA A 44 -14.14 -10.88 9.46
N VAL A 45 -13.09 -11.27 10.21
CA VAL A 45 -12.82 -10.78 11.56
C VAL A 45 -11.69 -9.73 11.60
N ASP A 46 -10.90 -9.59 10.53
CA ASP A 46 -9.68 -8.76 10.54
C ASP A 46 -9.83 -7.50 9.67
N PHE A 47 -10.69 -6.58 10.11
CA PHE A 47 -10.90 -5.27 9.48
C PHE A 47 -9.72 -4.30 9.62
N GLY A 48 -8.73 -4.61 10.48
CA GLY A 48 -7.69 -3.66 10.89
C GLY A 48 -6.30 -3.86 10.26
N ASN A 49 -5.97 -5.02 9.69
CA ASN A 49 -4.62 -5.34 9.21
C ASN A 49 -4.48 -5.43 7.68
N PHE A 50 -5.45 -4.95 6.92
CA PHE A 50 -5.24 -4.76 5.49
C PHE A 50 -4.17 -3.68 5.29
N LEU A 51 -3.09 -4.02 4.59
CA LEU A 51 -2.13 -3.02 4.13
C LEU A 51 -2.91 -1.96 3.36
N ASN A 52 -2.85 -0.71 3.83
CA ASN A 52 -3.41 0.43 3.09
C ASN A 52 -2.97 0.32 1.62
N ASP A 53 -3.89 0.56 0.70
CA ASP A 53 -3.62 0.49 -0.74
C ASP A 53 -2.36 1.30 -1.14
N SER A 54 -2.14 2.43 -0.47
CA SER A 54 -0.92 3.25 -0.60
C SER A 54 0.36 2.50 -0.26
N ALA A 55 0.35 1.65 0.77
CA ALA A 55 1.49 0.83 1.16
C ALA A 55 1.78 -0.26 0.12
N ILE A 56 0.73 -0.91 -0.43
CA ILE A 56 0.88 -1.92 -1.49
C ILE A 56 1.51 -1.27 -2.73
N ILE A 57 1.05 -0.08 -3.12
CA ILE A 57 1.65 0.70 -4.22
C ILE A 57 3.13 1.03 -3.94
N GLY A 58 3.45 1.42 -2.71
CA GLY A 58 4.83 1.70 -2.30
C GLY A 58 5.75 0.48 -2.42
N PHE A 59 5.29 -0.70 -1.97
CA PHE A 59 6.04 -1.95 -2.10
C PHE A 59 6.14 -2.41 -3.56
N LEU A 60 5.10 -2.22 -4.36
CA LEU A 60 5.11 -2.50 -5.79
C LEU A 60 6.18 -1.67 -6.51
N ALA A 61 6.21 -0.35 -6.25
CA ALA A 61 7.22 0.55 -6.80
C ALA A 61 8.64 0.16 -6.35
N ALA A 62 8.81 -0.18 -5.07
CA ALA A 62 10.08 -0.62 -4.53
C ALA A 62 10.61 -1.88 -5.24
N VAL A 63 9.77 -2.89 -5.49
CA VAL A 63 10.18 -4.12 -6.19
C VAL A 63 10.49 -3.84 -7.66
N ILE A 64 9.65 -3.07 -8.36
CA ILE A 64 9.84 -2.74 -9.78
C ILE A 64 11.16 -2.01 -10.02
N ILE A 65 11.61 -1.18 -9.08
CA ILE A 65 12.86 -0.41 -9.20
C ILE A 65 14.05 -1.21 -8.64
N ALA A 66 13.94 -1.74 -7.41
CA ALA A 66 15.07 -2.37 -6.73
C ALA A 66 15.47 -3.71 -7.36
N PHE A 67 14.51 -4.49 -7.88
CA PHE A 67 14.80 -5.82 -8.41
C PHE A 67 15.64 -5.79 -9.71
N PRO A 68 15.32 -4.97 -10.74
CA PRO A 68 16.18 -4.83 -11.91
C PRO A 68 17.56 -4.26 -11.58
N ILE A 69 17.64 -3.32 -10.63
CA ILE A 69 18.93 -2.78 -10.17
C ILE A 69 19.76 -3.89 -9.52
N PHE A 70 19.15 -4.73 -8.67
CA PHE A 70 19.84 -5.87 -8.07
C PHE A 70 20.41 -6.82 -9.13
N LEU A 71 19.61 -7.20 -10.13
CA LEU A 71 20.08 -8.07 -11.23
C LEU A 71 21.23 -7.43 -12.02
N TYR A 72 21.13 -6.13 -12.33
CA TYR A 72 22.17 -5.40 -13.05
C TYR A 72 23.48 -5.32 -12.26
N ILE A 73 23.41 -4.99 -10.96
CA ILE A 73 24.59 -4.90 -10.10
C ILE A 73 25.21 -6.29 -9.88
N ASN A 74 24.40 -7.34 -9.72
CA ASN A 74 24.88 -8.71 -9.58
C ASN A 74 25.56 -9.19 -10.88
N TRP A 75 24.98 -8.88 -12.05
CA TRP A 75 25.61 -9.15 -13.35
C TRP A 75 26.93 -8.39 -13.52
N LEU A 76 26.97 -7.11 -13.14
CA LEU A 76 28.18 -6.28 -13.18
C LEU A 76 29.26 -6.84 -12.25
N ALA A 77 28.89 -7.24 -11.03
CA ALA A 77 29.80 -7.86 -10.06
C ALA A 77 30.41 -9.16 -10.60
N ASN A 78 29.58 -10.05 -11.16
CA ASN A 78 30.02 -11.30 -11.76
C ASN A 78 30.95 -11.08 -12.97
N ARG A 79 30.65 -10.09 -13.81
CA ARG A 79 31.51 -9.73 -14.97
C ARG A 79 32.87 -9.18 -14.51
N MET A 80 32.88 -8.35 -13.47
CA MET A 80 34.11 -7.79 -12.91
C MET A 80 34.98 -8.87 -12.25
N LEU A 81 34.37 -9.84 -11.54
CA LEU A 81 35.05 -11.01 -10.99
C LEU A 81 35.67 -11.89 -12.08
N GLY A 82 34.94 -12.17 -13.16
CA GLY A 82 35.44 -12.97 -14.30
C GLY A 82 36.57 -12.29 -15.08
N SER A 83 36.66 -10.96 -15.04
CA SER A 83 37.73 -10.18 -15.69
C SER A 83 39.01 -10.01 -14.83
N GLY A 84 39.05 -10.59 -13.63
CA GLY A 84 40.21 -10.47 -12.71
C GLY A 84 40.39 -9.10 -12.05
N LYS A 85 39.44 -8.16 -12.26
CA LYS A 85 39.49 -6.78 -11.72
C LYS A 85 38.99 -6.65 -10.28
N MET A 86 38.46 -7.74 -9.69
CA MET A 86 38.03 -7.84 -8.30
C MET A 86 38.59 -9.11 -7.66
N ARG A 87 39.11 -9.01 -6.43
CA ARG A 87 39.57 -10.19 -5.66
C ARG A 87 38.36 -10.89 -5.04
N HIS A 88 38.32 -12.22 -5.15
CA HIS A 88 37.25 -13.05 -4.58
C HIS A 88 37.10 -12.96 -3.05
N ASN A 89 38.18 -12.56 -2.35
CA ASN A 89 38.26 -12.60 -0.90
C ASN A 89 38.49 -11.21 -0.30
N THR A 90 37.44 -10.38 -0.30
CA THR A 90 37.40 -9.12 0.45
C THR A 90 36.66 -9.34 1.76
N GLY A 91 37.24 -8.93 2.89
CA GLY A 91 36.60 -9.07 4.22
C GLY A 91 35.22 -8.41 4.29
N VAL A 92 34.98 -7.39 3.46
CA VAL A 92 33.68 -6.71 3.32
C VAL A 92 32.56 -7.64 2.86
N ARG A 93 32.84 -8.57 1.93
CA ARG A 93 31.84 -9.53 1.44
C ARG A 93 31.38 -10.47 2.55
N HIS A 94 32.32 -10.99 3.34
CA HIS A 94 32.00 -11.84 4.49
C HIS A 94 31.17 -11.08 5.53
N TRP A 95 31.56 -9.86 5.88
CA TRP A 95 30.83 -9.04 6.85
C TRP A 95 29.37 -8.77 6.41
N LEU A 96 29.16 -8.45 5.13
CA LEU A 96 27.82 -8.23 4.57
C LEU A 96 26.97 -9.52 4.59
N ILE A 97 27.55 -10.68 4.28
CA ILE A 97 26.85 -11.98 4.39
C ILE A 97 26.39 -12.20 5.83
N TYR A 98 27.28 -12.03 6.82
CA TYR A 98 26.93 -12.22 8.23
C TYR A 98 25.83 -11.26 8.69
N ILE A 99 25.88 -9.98 8.28
CA ILE A 99 24.80 -9.03 8.59
C ILE A 99 23.46 -9.49 8.01
N THR A 100 23.44 -9.91 6.75
CA THR A 100 22.18 -10.38 6.15
C THR A 100 21.63 -11.61 6.85
N LEU A 101 22.51 -12.51 7.31
CA LEU A 101 22.13 -13.70 8.05
C LEU A 101 21.49 -13.33 9.39
N VAL A 102 22.07 -12.36 10.12
CA VAL A 102 21.48 -11.84 11.36
C VAL A 102 20.10 -11.21 11.10
N VAL A 103 19.97 -10.37 10.07
CA VAL A 103 18.70 -9.73 9.71
C VAL A 103 17.63 -10.78 9.37
N VAL A 104 17.97 -11.80 8.58
CA VAL A 104 17.03 -12.88 8.23
C VAL A 104 16.58 -13.65 9.48
N ILE A 105 17.50 -13.96 10.41
CA ILE A 105 17.15 -14.61 11.68
C ILE A 105 16.19 -13.73 12.50
N LEU A 106 16.46 -12.43 12.61
CA LEU A 106 15.57 -11.50 13.32
C LEU A 106 14.16 -11.45 12.69
N ILE A 107 14.08 -11.48 11.36
CA ILE A 107 12.79 -11.53 10.64
C ILE A 107 12.03 -12.83 10.94
N ILE A 108 12.73 -13.98 10.97
CA ILE A 108 12.11 -15.26 11.34
C ILE A 108 11.57 -15.21 12.77
N ILE A 109 12.35 -14.69 13.72
CA ILE A 109 11.93 -14.55 15.13
C ILE A 109 10.68 -13.67 15.21
N TRP A 110 10.68 -12.50 14.58
CA TRP A 110 9.52 -11.61 14.52
C TRP A 110 8.28 -12.32 13.96
N GLN A 111 8.44 -13.09 12.87
CA GLN A 111 7.34 -13.81 12.24
C GLN A 111 6.76 -14.91 13.16
N LEU A 112 7.59 -15.60 13.93
CA LEU A 112 7.14 -16.60 14.91
C LEU A 112 6.43 -15.97 16.10
N ILE A 113 6.89 -14.79 16.57
CA ILE A 113 6.19 -14.03 17.61
C ILE A 113 4.80 -13.63 17.12
N ALA A 114 4.70 -13.10 15.90
CA ALA A 114 3.41 -12.72 15.32
C ALA A 114 2.47 -13.93 15.15
N LEU A 115 3.00 -15.11 14.81
CA LEU A 115 2.23 -16.38 14.76
C LEU A 115 1.64 -16.71 16.11
N PHE A 116 2.45 -16.59 17.15
CA PHE A 116 2.02 -16.88 18.51
C PHE A 116 0.93 -15.91 18.97
N ILE A 117 1.08 -14.61 18.72
CA ILE A 117 0.07 -13.60 19.07
C ILE A 117 -1.26 -13.89 18.35
N SER A 118 -1.23 -14.19 17.05
CA SER A 118 -2.42 -14.51 16.25
C SER A 118 -3.09 -15.81 16.71
N PHE A 119 -2.31 -16.82 17.09
CA PHE A 119 -2.82 -18.06 17.67
C PHE A 119 -3.53 -17.82 19.01
N LEU A 120 -2.97 -16.99 19.89
CA LEU A 120 -3.60 -16.61 21.17
C LEU A 120 -4.85 -15.74 20.97
N GLY A 121 -4.89 -14.94 19.90
CA GLY A 121 -6.01 -14.05 19.58
C GLY A 121 -7.23 -14.76 18.97
N GLY A 122 -7.18 -16.06 18.70
CA GLY A 122 -8.32 -16.83 18.16
C GLY A 122 -8.65 -16.54 16.68
N THR A 123 -7.79 -15.81 15.97
CA THR A 123 -7.94 -15.54 14.52
C THR A 123 -7.70 -16.80 13.68
N LEU A 124 -8.27 -16.87 12.47
CA LEU A 124 -8.14 -18.01 11.56
C LEU A 124 -6.65 -18.34 11.29
N VAL A 125 -6.20 -19.45 11.89
CA VAL A 125 -4.82 -19.96 11.78
C VAL A 125 -4.38 -20.13 10.31
N SER A 126 -5.30 -20.37 9.38
CA SER A 126 -5.01 -20.66 7.97
C SER A 126 -4.28 -19.53 7.23
N ARG A 127 -4.77 -18.29 7.31
CA ARG A 127 -4.14 -17.12 6.64
C ARG A 127 -2.79 -16.80 7.26
N PHE A 128 -2.72 -16.83 8.58
CA PHE A 128 -1.48 -16.55 9.29
C PHE A 128 -0.41 -17.61 9.00
N LEU A 129 -0.80 -18.89 8.91
CA LEU A 129 0.09 -19.99 8.54
C LEU A 129 0.69 -19.76 7.14
N ILE A 130 -0.12 -19.32 6.18
CA ILE A 130 0.35 -19.02 4.81
C ILE A 130 1.32 -17.83 4.83
N HIS A 131 1.01 -16.75 5.56
CA HIS A 131 1.94 -15.62 5.70
C HIS A 131 3.28 -16.04 6.30
N THR A 132 3.24 -16.90 7.32
CA THR A 132 4.43 -17.46 7.96
C THR A 132 5.21 -18.31 6.97
N ALA A 133 4.53 -19.19 6.22
CA ALA A 133 5.14 -20.04 5.21
C ALA A 133 5.81 -19.22 4.09
N ILE A 134 5.20 -18.11 3.66
CA ILE A 134 5.79 -17.18 2.69
C ILE A 134 7.09 -16.59 3.24
N THR A 135 7.05 -15.98 4.42
CA THR A 135 8.24 -15.36 5.03
C THR A 135 9.36 -16.39 5.23
N LEU A 136 9.02 -17.59 5.71
CA LEU A 136 9.99 -18.68 5.93
C LEU A 136 10.58 -19.19 4.62
N SER A 137 9.78 -19.32 3.56
CA SER A 137 10.27 -19.74 2.24
C SER A 137 11.25 -18.73 1.64
N ILE A 138 10.95 -17.43 1.78
CA ILE A 138 11.85 -16.35 1.34
C ILE A 138 13.13 -16.36 2.16
N ALA A 139 13.03 -16.46 3.49
CA ALA A 139 14.17 -16.55 4.38
C ALA A 139 15.06 -17.77 4.06
N ALA A 140 14.46 -18.94 3.83
CA ALA A 140 15.16 -20.15 3.43
C ALA A 140 15.85 -19.99 2.06
N ALA A 141 15.20 -19.32 1.09
CA ALA A 141 15.81 -19.04 -0.20
C ALA A 141 17.03 -18.12 -0.08
N ILE A 142 16.96 -17.08 0.77
CA ILE A 142 18.09 -16.17 1.02
C ILE A 142 19.21 -16.90 1.74
N LEU A 143 18.91 -17.66 2.80
CA LEU A 143 19.91 -18.45 3.52
C LEU A 143 20.55 -19.51 2.62
N GLY A 144 19.76 -20.17 1.77
CA GLY A 144 20.25 -21.12 0.78
C GLY A 144 21.20 -20.46 -0.22
N TYR A 145 20.85 -19.27 -0.70
CA TYR A 145 21.71 -18.47 -1.57
C TYR A 145 23.03 -18.09 -0.89
N GLN A 146 22.98 -17.58 0.36
CA GLN A 146 24.18 -17.23 1.12
C GLN A 146 25.04 -18.45 1.46
N TRP A 147 24.43 -19.58 1.83
CA TRP A 147 25.14 -20.81 2.16
C TRP A 147 25.86 -21.41 0.95
N TRP A 148 25.19 -21.42 -0.22
CA TRP A 148 25.82 -21.80 -1.49
C TRP A 148 27.02 -20.89 -1.78
N HIS A 149 26.84 -19.59 -1.61
CA HIS A 149 27.87 -18.58 -1.85
C HIS A 149 29.04 -18.64 -0.85
N LEU A 150 28.84 -19.13 0.38
CA LEU A 150 29.92 -19.42 1.33
C LEU A 150 30.64 -20.72 0.96
N LYS A 151 29.91 -21.79 0.62
CA LYS A 151 30.46 -23.14 0.39
C LYS A 151 31.26 -23.28 -0.91
N PHE A 152 30.93 -22.52 -1.95
CA PHE A 152 31.57 -22.67 -3.28
C PHE A 152 32.78 -21.77 -3.52
N PHE A 153 33.06 -20.80 -2.64
CA PHE A 153 34.18 -19.87 -2.83
C PHE A 153 35.46 -20.25 -2.07
N ASP A 154 35.46 -21.39 -1.38
CA ASP A 154 36.57 -21.87 -0.54
C ASP A 154 37.62 -22.73 -1.29
N GLY A 155 37.91 -22.40 -2.56
CA GLY A 155 39.20 -22.80 -3.15
C GLY A 155 39.21 -23.68 -4.40
N ASN A 156 38.15 -23.77 -5.20
CA ASN A 156 38.33 -24.21 -6.59
C ASN A 156 37.23 -23.68 -7.50
N GLN A 157 37.62 -22.97 -8.57
CA GLN A 157 36.72 -22.42 -9.60
C GLN A 157 36.03 -23.55 -10.38
N ARG A 158 35.08 -24.25 -9.76
CA ARG A 158 34.16 -25.11 -10.50
C ARG A 158 33.09 -24.21 -11.08
N ARG A 159 33.02 -24.17 -12.43
CA ARG A 159 32.01 -23.44 -13.22
C ARG A 159 30.65 -23.53 -12.54
N LEU A 160 29.95 -22.40 -12.40
CA LEU A 160 28.57 -22.31 -11.94
C LEU A 160 27.75 -23.45 -12.58
N GLY A 161 27.34 -24.43 -11.77
CA GLY A 161 26.52 -25.54 -12.24
C GLY A 161 25.15 -25.06 -12.70
N SER A 162 24.54 -25.76 -13.66
CA SER A 162 23.23 -25.41 -14.24
C SER A 162 22.13 -25.21 -13.19
N GLY A 163 22.23 -25.85 -12.02
CA GLY A 163 21.29 -25.68 -10.91
C GLY A 163 21.18 -24.25 -10.37
N PHE A 164 22.27 -23.47 -10.36
CA PHE A 164 22.23 -22.08 -9.89
C PHE A 164 21.47 -21.18 -10.88
N LYS A 165 21.64 -21.41 -12.18
CA LYS A 165 20.89 -20.67 -13.22
C LYS A 165 19.39 -21.00 -13.14
N ILE A 166 19.04 -22.25 -12.87
CA ILE A 166 17.64 -22.65 -12.69
C ILE A 166 17.02 -21.91 -11.49
N PHE A 167 17.72 -21.87 -10.36
CA PHE A 167 17.27 -21.12 -9.18
C PHE A 167 17.06 -19.62 -9.47
N GLU A 168 18.01 -18.99 -10.18
CA GLU A 168 17.91 -17.58 -10.57
C GLU A 168 16.67 -17.32 -11.45
N TRP A 169 16.43 -18.16 -12.45
CA TRP A 169 15.23 -18.05 -13.30
C TRP A 169 13.93 -18.28 -12.53
N VAL A 170 13.90 -19.23 -11.59
CA VAL A 170 12.72 -19.48 -10.74
C VAL A 170 12.40 -18.24 -9.90
N VAL A 171 13.39 -17.59 -9.29
CA VAL A 171 13.19 -16.36 -8.50
C VAL A 171 12.68 -15.23 -9.38
N VAL A 172 13.27 -15.03 -10.58
CA VAL A 172 12.82 -14.00 -11.52
C VAL A 172 11.35 -14.24 -11.91
N ILE A 173 11.00 -15.46 -12.30
CA ILE A 173 9.61 -15.81 -12.67
C ILE A 173 8.66 -15.56 -11.51
N LEU A 174 9.03 -15.96 -10.30
CA LEU A 174 8.20 -15.80 -9.11
C LEU A 174 7.97 -14.31 -8.78
N VAL A 175 9.02 -13.50 -8.78
CA VAL A 175 8.92 -12.05 -8.52
C VAL A 175 8.07 -11.38 -9.61
N THR A 176 8.31 -11.70 -10.88
CA THR A 176 7.50 -11.16 -11.98
C THR A 176 6.04 -11.56 -11.87
N ALA A 177 5.74 -12.83 -11.54
CA ALA A 177 4.38 -13.31 -11.35
C ALA A 177 3.66 -12.58 -10.19
N THR A 178 4.35 -12.31 -9.08
CA THR A 178 3.78 -11.54 -7.96
C THR A 178 3.54 -10.08 -8.34
N VAL A 179 4.47 -9.44 -9.06
CA VAL A 179 4.30 -8.06 -9.55
C VAL A 179 3.09 -7.99 -10.49
N VAL A 180 3.01 -8.88 -11.47
CA VAL A 180 1.89 -8.96 -12.43
C VAL A 180 0.58 -9.26 -11.70
N GLY A 181 0.56 -10.22 -10.78
CA GLY A 181 -0.62 -10.54 -9.97
C GLY A 181 -1.09 -9.38 -9.11
N THR A 182 -0.17 -8.55 -8.59
CA THR A 182 -0.53 -7.35 -7.82
C THR A 182 -1.18 -6.29 -8.71
N PHE A 183 -0.73 -6.13 -9.96
CA PHE A 183 -1.36 -5.21 -10.92
C PHE A 183 -2.81 -5.56 -11.22
N PHE A 184 -3.19 -6.85 -11.19
CA PHE A 184 -4.58 -7.26 -11.36
C PHE A 184 -5.46 -7.00 -10.13
N ILE A 185 -4.85 -6.84 -8.94
CA ILE A 185 -5.58 -6.59 -7.68
C ILE A 185 -5.73 -5.09 -7.42
N ILE A 186 -4.74 -4.29 -7.82
CA ILE A 186 -4.74 -2.84 -7.64
C ILE A 186 -5.50 -2.18 -8.80
N ASP A 187 -6.50 -1.37 -8.45
CA ASP A 187 -7.14 -0.45 -9.40
C ASP A 187 -6.11 0.42 -10.14
N SER A 188 -6.34 0.64 -11.43
CA SER A 188 -5.48 1.49 -12.25
C SER A 188 -5.38 2.92 -11.70
N PRO A 189 -4.29 3.67 -11.99
CA PRO A 189 -4.16 5.06 -11.55
C PRO A 189 -5.33 5.95 -11.97
N ALA A 190 -5.92 5.69 -13.14
CA ALA A 190 -7.09 6.41 -13.64
C ALA A 190 -8.31 6.15 -12.75
N VAL A 191 -8.61 4.88 -12.45
CA VAL A 191 -9.74 4.50 -11.59
C VAL A 191 -9.56 5.07 -10.18
N ARG A 192 -8.36 4.99 -9.61
CA ARG A 192 -8.06 5.56 -8.28
C ARG A 192 -8.25 7.07 -8.23
N ARG A 193 -7.92 7.79 -9.31
CA ARG A 193 -8.15 9.23 -9.40
C ARG A 193 -9.63 9.55 -9.34
N VAL A 194 -10.44 8.80 -10.09
CA VAL A 194 -11.89 8.97 -10.11
C VAL A 194 -12.51 8.65 -8.74
N LYS A 195 -12.13 7.52 -8.11
CA LYS A 195 -12.54 7.18 -6.74
C LYS A 195 -12.17 8.27 -5.72
N ARG A 196 -10.98 8.86 -5.82
CA ARG A 196 -10.58 9.98 -4.94
C ARG A 196 -11.41 11.23 -5.18
N LEU A 197 -11.77 11.53 -6.43
CA LEU A 197 -12.65 12.66 -6.74
C LEU A 197 -14.03 12.46 -6.13
N ASP A 198 -14.59 11.26 -6.23
CA ASP A 198 -15.86 10.91 -5.57
C ASP A 198 -15.75 10.96 -4.04
N ALA A 199 -14.67 10.46 -3.46
CA ALA A 199 -14.43 10.57 -2.02
C ALA A 199 -14.37 12.05 -1.56
N THR A 200 -13.74 12.93 -2.33
CA THR A 200 -13.76 14.39 -2.05
C THR A 200 -15.15 14.99 -2.22
N ARG A 201 -15.97 14.53 -3.18
CA ARG A 201 -17.37 14.95 -3.30
C ARG A 201 -18.17 14.54 -2.06
N VAL A 202 -18.05 13.29 -1.62
CA VAL A 202 -18.70 12.77 -0.40
C VAL A 202 -18.26 13.54 0.83
N GLU A 203 -16.96 13.78 1.00
CA GLU A 203 -16.41 14.58 2.11
C GLU A 203 -17.04 15.98 2.15
N ARG A 204 -17.10 16.67 1.02
CA ARG A 204 -17.72 18.00 0.92
C ARG A 204 -19.22 17.99 1.20
N LEU A 205 -19.95 16.99 0.70
CA LEU A 205 -21.37 16.82 1.00
C LEU A 205 -21.62 16.55 2.49
N SER A 206 -20.77 15.73 3.12
CA SER A 206 -20.83 15.48 4.57
C SER A 206 -20.56 16.75 5.36
N SER A 207 -19.54 17.52 4.99
CA SER A 207 -19.29 18.83 5.59
C SER A 207 -20.44 19.80 5.38
N LEU A 208 -21.11 19.79 4.22
CA LEU A 208 -22.29 20.62 3.98
C LEU A 208 -23.47 20.19 4.85
N GLN A 209 -23.70 18.90 5.02
CA GLN A 209 -24.73 18.38 5.92
C GLN A 209 -24.50 18.84 7.37
N GLU A 210 -23.26 18.74 7.86
CA GLU A 210 -22.86 19.22 9.19
C GLU A 210 -23.06 20.72 9.34
N ASN A 211 -22.70 21.51 8.32
CA ASN A 211 -22.84 22.95 8.33
C ASN A 211 -24.30 23.40 8.26
N ILE A 212 -25.15 22.71 7.48
CA ILE A 212 -26.60 22.95 7.43
C ILE A 212 -27.24 22.61 8.78
N GLN A 213 -26.82 21.51 9.42
CA GLN A 213 -27.27 21.17 10.77
C GLN A 213 -26.84 22.24 11.79
N SER A 214 -25.61 22.72 11.71
CA SER A 214 -25.10 23.81 12.58
C SER A 214 -25.89 25.12 12.39
N PHE A 215 -26.23 25.47 11.15
CA PHE A 215 -27.05 26.62 10.83
C PHE A 215 -28.48 26.48 11.38
N TYR A 216 -29.11 25.32 11.15
CA TYR A 216 -30.45 25.04 11.65
C TYR A 216 -30.48 25.12 13.18
N GLY A 217 -29.52 24.45 13.81
CA GLY A 217 -29.42 24.34 15.26
C GLY A 217 -29.35 22.91 15.74
N TRP A 218 -28.79 22.68 16.93
CA TRP A 218 -28.78 21.38 17.61
C TRP A 218 -29.86 21.26 18.69
N GLY A 219 -30.77 22.24 18.76
CA GLY A 219 -31.84 22.33 19.75
C GLY A 219 -32.69 23.57 19.55
N LYS A 220 -33.79 23.69 20.32
CA LYS A 220 -34.80 24.77 20.14
C LYS A 220 -34.27 26.19 20.36
N ASP A 221 -33.18 26.35 21.10
CA ASP A 221 -32.67 27.65 21.55
C ASP A 221 -31.30 28.03 20.92
N VAL A 222 -30.76 27.18 20.04
CA VAL A 222 -29.43 27.35 19.41
C VAL A 222 -29.59 27.12 17.92
N GLY A 223 -29.41 28.17 17.11
CA GLY A 223 -29.52 28.09 15.64
C GLY A 223 -30.51 29.12 15.09
N HIS A 224 -30.83 29.01 13.80
CA HIS A 224 -31.86 29.83 13.16
C HIS A 224 -33.25 29.19 13.21
N GLY A 225 -33.36 27.89 13.55
CA GLY A 225 -34.62 27.16 13.58
C GLY A 225 -35.32 27.04 12.22
N ARG A 226 -34.58 27.28 11.14
CA ARG A 226 -35.03 27.19 9.76
C ARG A 226 -33.88 26.72 8.88
N LEU A 227 -34.21 26.09 7.77
CA LEU A 227 -33.22 25.76 6.74
C LEU A 227 -32.73 27.03 6.00
N PRO A 228 -31.48 27.06 5.54
CA PRO A 228 -30.97 28.15 4.71
C PRO A 228 -31.71 28.16 3.37
N LYS A 229 -32.05 29.34 2.83
CA LYS A 229 -32.73 29.39 1.52
C LYS A 229 -31.78 29.07 0.36
N THR A 230 -30.51 29.43 0.54
CA THR A 230 -29.42 29.24 -0.41
C THR A 230 -28.15 28.88 0.35
N LEU A 231 -27.25 28.13 -0.27
CA LEU A 231 -25.95 27.79 0.33
C LEU A 231 -25.10 29.03 0.67
N ASP A 232 -25.32 30.17 0.01
CA ASP A 232 -24.64 31.44 0.33
C ASP A 232 -24.99 31.98 1.73
N GLU A 233 -26.17 31.64 2.29
CA GLU A 233 -26.50 32.04 3.67
C GLU A 233 -25.57 31.38 4.68
N LEU A 234 -25.04 30.20 4.37
CA LEU A 234 -24.10 29.48 5.24
C LEU A 234 -22.74 30.19 5.31
N ILE A 235 -22.31 30.85 4.23
CA ILE A 235 -21.03 31.57 4.17
C ILE A 235 -21.07 32.84 5.04
N GLN A 236 -22.25 33.46 5.11
CA GLN A 236 -22.46 34.70 5.85
C GLN A 236 -22.66 34.47 7.34
N ASP A 237 -22.88 33.22 7.76
CA ASP A 237 -23.12 32.87 9.15
C ASP A 237 -21.80 32.76 9.95
N PRO A 238 -21.60 33.56 11.01
CA PRO A 238 -20.39 33.48 11.84
C PRO A 238 -20.20 32.13 12.56
N ARG A 239 -21.23 31.28 12.65
CA ARG A 239 -21.22 29.98 13.33
C ARG A 239 -20.79 28.83 12.42
N VAL A 240 -20.69 29.08 11.12
CA VAL A 240 -20.47 28.07 10.10
C VAL A 240 -19.14 28.36 9.40
N TYR A 241 -18.28 27.35 9.29
CA TYR A 241 -17.04 27.46 8.55
C TYR A 241 -17.08 26.50 7.36
N ILE A 242 -16.99 27.07 6.15
CA ILE A 242 -16.90 26.31 4.92
C ILE A 242 -15.61 26.73 4.21
N ALA A 243 -14.78 25.76 3.83
CA ALA A 243 -13.62 26.02 2.98
C ALA A 243 -14.06 26.62 1.64
N GLU A 244 -13.23 27.45 1.01
CA GLU A 244 -13.57 28.16 -0.24
C GLU A 244 -14.06 27.22 -1.36
N ASP A 245 -13.56 25.99 -1.39
CA ASP A 245 -13.90 24.96 -2.36
C ASP A 245 -14.93 23.93 -1.86
N GLY A 246 -15.43 24.08 -0.63
CA GLY A 246 -16.31 23.11 0.03
C GLY A 246 -17.73 23.02 -0.56
N MET A 247 -18.15 24.02 -1.35
CA MET A 247 -19.49 24.10 -1.94
C MET A 247 -19.55 23.74 -3.43
N VAL A 248 -18.40 23.45 -4.04
CA VAL A 248 -18.30 23.22 -5.49
C VAL A 248 -17.82 21.81 -5.78
N ASP A 249 -18.18 21.31 -6.96
CA ASP A 249 -17.63 20.07 -7.48
C ASP A 249 -16.12 20.25 -7.78
N PRO A 250 -15.24 19.31 -7.39
CA PRO A 250 -13.80 19.44 -7.60
C PRO A 250 -13.40 19.50 -9.08
N VAL A 251 -14.19 18.89 -9.97
CA VAL A 251 -13.95 18.80 -11.42
C VAL A 251 -14.66 19.91 -12.17
N THR A 252 -15.99 20.01 -12.05
CA THR A 252 -16.78 20.97 -12.84
C THR A 252 -16.73 22.39 -12.28
N LYS A 253 -16.33 22.55 -11.02
CA LYS A 253 -16.39 23.83 -10.26
C LYS A 253 -17.79 24.42 -10.14
N GLU A 254 -18.81 23.68 -10.53
CA GLU A 254 -20.20 24.06 -10.34
C GLU A 254 -20.59 23.84 -8.88
N ARG A 255 -21.49 24.68 -8.37
CA ARG A 255 -22.00 24.51 -7.01
C ARG A 255 -22.89 23.28 -6.90
N PHE A 256 -22.82 22.60 -5.75
CA PHE A 256 -23.75 21.50 -5.47
C PHE A 256 -25.19 22.00 -5.49
N LYS A 257 -26.09 21.19 -6.04
CA LYS A 257 -27.51 21.53 -6.10
C LYS A 257 -28.11 21.31 -4.72
N TYR A 258 -28.78 22.34 -4.22
CA TYR A 258 -29.47 22.35 -2.95
C TYR A 258 -30.92 22.78 -3.14
N ARG A 259 -31.86 22.02 -2.57
CA ARG A 259 -33.28 22.34 -2.63
C ARG A 259 -33.96 22.02 -1.31
N VAL A 260 -34.70 22.99 -0.77
CA VAL A 260 -35.52 22.76 0.42
C VAL A 260 -36.80 22.02 0.00
N LEU A 261 -37.10 20.90 0.65
CA LEU A 261 -38.32 20.10 0.40
C LEU A 261 -39.41 20.46 1.40
N THR A 262 -39.07 20.49 2.70
CA THR A 262 -39.98 20.84 3.80
C THR A 262 -39.27 21.74 4.83
N GLY A 263 -39.91 22.04 5.96
CA GLY A 263 -39.28 22.86 7.02
C GLY A 263 -38.04 22.21 7.66
N THR A 264 -37.90 20.88 7.57
CA THR A 264 -36.81 20.12 8.20
C THR A 264 -36.11 19.16 7.24
N THR A 265 -36.55 19.06 5.98
CA THR A 265 -35.94 18.21 4.97
C THR A 265 -35.47 18.99 3.75
N TYR A 266 -34.34 18.58 3.21
CA TYR A 266 -33.69 19.19 2.07
C TYR A 266 -33.01 18.13 1.20
N GLU A 267 -32.72 18.50 -0.03
CA GLU A 267 -32.10 17.64 -1.03
C GLU A 267 -30.73 18.22 -1.39
N LEU A 268 -29.70 17.37 -1.39
CA LEU A 268 -28.38 17.67 -1.93
C LEU A 268 -28.06 16.75 -3.09
N CYS A 269 -27.61 17.29 -4.23
CA CYS A 269 -27.23 16.48 -5.37
C CYS A 269 -25.78 16.71 -5.79
N ALA A 270 -25.12 15.62 -6.19
CA ALA A 270 -23.82 15.61 -6.82
C ALA A 270 -23.77 14.59 -7.96
N THR A 271 -22.81 14.75 -8.86
CA THR A 271 -22.57 13.81 -9.96
C THR A 271 -21.36 12.97 -9.60
N PHE A 272 -21.53 11.65 -9.57
CA PHE A 272 -20.48 10.69 -9.25
C PHE A 272 -20.06 9.92 -10.48
N ASP A 273 -18.79 9.54 -10.51
CA ASP A 273 -18.20 8.80 -11.63
C ASP A 273 -18.03 7.31 -11.29
N THR A 274 -18.18 6.93 -10.02
CA THR A 274 -18.12 5.58 -9.49
C THR A 274 -19.37 5.21 -8.69
N GLU A 275 -19.55 3.91 -8.49
CA GLU A 275 -20.60 3.36 -7.64
C GLU A 275 -20.04 3.10 -6.24
N PHE A 276 -20.82 3.46 -5.23
CA PHE A 276 -20.55 3.18 -3.82
C PHE A 276 -21.82 2.70 -3.14
N THR A 277 -21.86 1.42 -2.78
CA THR A 277 -23.03 0.74 -2.23
C THR A 277 -22.86 0.39 -0.75
N ALA A 278 -23.95 -0.04 -0.11
CA ALA A 278 -23.91 -0.53 1.26
C ALA A 278 -23.08 -1.82 1.43
N GLU A 279 -22.85 -2.57 0.36
CA GLU A 279 -21.99 -3.77 0.36
C GLU A 279 -20.50 -3.40 0.39
N ASP A 280 -20.15 -2.21 -0.10
CA ASP A 280 -18.80 -1.66 -0.07
C ASP A 280 -18.41 -1.08 1.29
N LYS A 281 -19.31 -1.12 2.28
CA LYS A 281 -19.11 -0.62 3.65
C LYS A 281 -17.86 -1.20 4.33
N ASP A 282 -17.51 -2.42 3.97
CA ASP A 282 -16.38 -3.17 4.52
C ASP A 282 -15.10 -3.06 3.67
N ASP A 283 -15.17 -2.39 2.51
CA ASP A 283 -13.98 -2.13 1.69
C ASP A 283 -13.24 -0.89 2.21
N SER A 284 -12.25 -1.13 3.06
CA SER A 284 -11.29 -0.12 3.55
C SER A 284 -10.63 0.74 2.45
N ARG A 285 -10.72 0.35 1.17
CA ARG A 285 -10.22 1.13 0.01
C ARG A 285 -11.15 2.26 -0.43
N LEU A 286 -12.42 2.20 -0.03
CA LEU A 286 -13.48 3.17 -0.33
C LEU A 286 -13.93 3.94 0.92
N ALA A 287 -13.26 3.74 2.05
CA ALA A 287 -13.60 4.36 3.32
C ALA A 287 -13.47 5.89 3.25
N SER A 288 -14.58 6.54 2.90
CA SER A 288 -14.85 7.92 3.28
C SER A 288 -14.84 8.01 4.81
N PRO A 289 -14.47 9.16 5.41
CA PRO A 289 -14.57 9.36 6.84
C PRO A 289 -15.94 8.89 7.32
N GLU A 290 -15.98 8.01 8.33
CA GLU A 290 -17.28 7.56 8.84
C GLU A 290 -18.03 8.79 9.34
N PRO A 291 -19.21 9.13 8.76
CA PRO A 291 -20.02 10.18 9.33
C PRO A 291 -20.38 9.78 10.75
N SER A 292 -20.52 10.78 11.64
CA SER A 292 -21.06 10.53 12.97
C SER A 292 -22.39 9.76 12.83
N SER A 293 -22.76 8.93 13.81
CA SER A 293 -23.94 8.04 13.71
C SER A 293 -25.27 8.75 13.41
N ARG A 294 -25.31 10.08 13.49
CA ARG A 294 -26.45 10.95 13.19
C ARG A 294 -26.53 11.40 11.74
N PHE A 295 -25.48 11.24 10.96
CA PHE A 295 -25.43 11.70 9.57
C PHE A 295 -25.52 10.53 8.60
N GLN A 296 -26.25 10.76 7.52
CA GLN A 296 -26.49 9.76 6.49
C GLN A 296 -25.22 9.51 5.67
N ARG A 297 -25.00 8.24 5.31
CA ARG A 297 -23.94 7.87 4.36
C ARG A 297 -24.39 8.16 2.93
N PHE A 298 -23.50 8.74 2.14
CA PHE A 298 -23.74 9.08 0.75
C PHE A 298 -23.48 7.87 -0.17
N TYR A 299 -24.38 6.88 -0.16
CA TYR A 299 -24.34 5.78 -1.13
C TYR A 299 -24.83 6.26 -2.51
N HIS A 300 -24.04 6.08 -3.55
CA HIS A 300 -24.32 6.64 -4.87
C HIS A 300 -24.06 5.65 -6.00
N GLY A 301 -24.85 5.79 -7.08
CA GLY A 301 -24.55 5.17 -8.36
C GLY A 301 -23.75 6.10 -9.27
N ILE A 302 -23.39 5.61 -10.45
CA ILE A 302 -22.76 6.42 -11.49
C ILE A 302 -23.79 7.44 -12.02
N GLY A 303 -23.38 8.71 -12.08
CA GLY A 303 -24.20 9.82 -12.58
C GLY A 303 -24.72 10.74 -11.49
N LEU A 304 -25.76 11.52 -11.82
CA LEU A 304 -26.37 12.45 -10.89
C LEU A 304 -27.18 11.71 -9.83
N THR A 305 -26.77 11.83 -8.57
CA THR A 305 -27.48 11.28 -7.42
C THR A 305 -27.91 12.42 -6.50
N CYS A 306 -29.17 12.41 -6.07
CA CYS A 306 -29.73 13.34 -5.10
C CYS A 306 -30.06 12.60 -3.79
N PHE A 307 -29.72 13.24 -2.68
CA PHE A 307 -29.89 12.70 -1.34
C PHE A 307 -30.90 13.53 -0.57
N ASP A 308 -31.96 12.88 -0.11
CA ASP A 308 -32.94 13.47 0.79
C ASP A 308 -32.41 13.39 2.22
N LEU A 309 -32.08 14.54 2.79
CA LEU A 309 -31.47 14.70 4.10
C LEU A 309 -32.42 15.45 5.04
N SER A 310 -32.31 15.18 6.33
CA SER A 310 -33.06 15.86 7.38
C SER A 310 -32.13 16.52 8.39
N VAL A 311 -32.58 17.63 8.96
CA VAL A 311 -31.99 18.20 10.18
C VAL A 311 -32.75 17.73 11.41
N GLU A 312 -32.03 17.54 12.51
CA GLU A 312 -32.58 17.15 13.83
C GLU A 312 -32.68 18.34 14.79
#